data_AF-A0A7Y5XQD9-F1
#
_entry.id   AF-A0A7Y5XQD9-F1
#
_cell.length_a   1.000
_cell.length_b   1.000
_cell.length_c   1.000
_cell.angle_alpha   90.00
_cell.angle_beta   90.00
_cell.angle_gamma   90.00
#
_symmetry.space_group_name_H-M   'P 1'
#
loop_
_entity.id
_entity.type
_entity.pdbx_description
1 polymer ?
#
loop_
_entity_poly.entity_id
_entity_poly.type
_entity_poly.pdbx_seq_one_letter_code
_entity_poly.pdbx_strand_id
1 'polypeptide(L)'
;MNVWIRRTVQVGIVAAGLLVASATGAAADGSLETSDNYGIANGAQVVAPIQVPINVCGNAVGVLGDAEAGCKGGSEATIKSGGHDLELESEDNYGIANGIQAVIPVQVPVDVCGNAVAVAGDAEAGCKGGSEATLKRAAHGSPELELESEDNYGIANGIQAVIPVQGPVDVCGNAVAVAGDAEAGCKGGSEATLKRAGHKSPELELETEDNYGIANGIQGVIPVQVPVNVCGNAVGVLGDAEAGCKGGSEAHLHHGKAPELELESEDNYGIANGIQVVAPIQVPVDVSGNAVAVAGDAEAESKGGSEAHLG
;
A
#
# COMPACT_ATOMS: atom_id res chain seq x y z
N MET A 1 -19.14 -30.81 14.07
CA MET A 1 -19.96 -29.61 14.31
C MET A 1 -19.39 -28.37 13.59
N ASN A 2 -19.34 -28.35 12.24
CA ASN A 2 -18.37 -27.50 11.53
C ASN A 2 -18.99 -26.31 10.76
N VAL A 3 -20.32 -26.15 10.81
CA VAL A 3 -21.06 -25.11 10.06
C VAL A 3 -21.26 -23.84 10.90
N TRP A 4 -21.42 -23.97 12.22
CA TRP A 4 -21.60 -22.82 13.11
C TRP A 4 -20.32 -21.99 13.25
N ILE A 5 -19.19 -22.62 13.60
CA ILE A 5 -17.89 -21.92 13.75
C ILE A 5 -17.51 -21.16 12.47
N ARG A 6 -17.66 -21.77 11.30
CA ARG A 6 -17.42 -21.10 10.01
C ARG A 6 -18.33 -19.88 9.80
N ARG A 7 -19.61 -19.98 10.14
CA ARG A 7 -20.55 -18.86 10.03
C ARG A 7 -20.29 -17.76 11.05
N THR A 8 -19.90 -18.09 12.29
CA THR A 8 -19.59 -17.06 13.30
C THR A 8 -18.30 -16.31 12.95
N VAL A 9 -17.26 -17.00 12.47
CA VAL A 9 -16.03 -16.34 11.96
C VAL A 9 -16.34 -15.47 10.74
N GLN A 10 -17.14 -15.96 9.79
CA GLN A 10 -17.57 -15.16 8.63
C GLN A 10 -18.42 -13.94 9.04
N VAL A 11 -19.31 -14.06 10.02
CA VAL A 11 -20.13 -12.92 10.50
C VAL A 11 -19.31 -11.94 11.33
N GLY A 12 -18.34 -12.39 12.12
CA GLY A 12 -17.41 -11.51 12.85
C GLY A 12 -16.54 -10.67 11.92
N ILE A 13 -15.95 -11.29 10.89
CA ILE A 13 -15.17 -10.60 9.86
C ILE A 13 -16.05 -9.63 9.05
N VAL A 14 -17.31 -9.98 8.77
CA VAL A 14 -18.25 -9.10 8.07
C VAL A 14 -18.78 -7.95 8.95
N ALA A 15 -18.83 -8.11 10.27
CA ALA A 15 -19.24 -7.03 11.18
C ALA A 15 -18.14 -5.97 11.39
N ALA A 16 -16.87 -6.40 11.51
CA ALA A 16 -15.73 -5.48 11.55
C ALA A 16 -15.44 -4.89 10.16
N GLY A 17 -15.62 -5.67 9.09
CA GLY A 17 -15.41 -5.24 7.69
C GLY A 17 -16.50 -4.34 7.10
N LEU A 18 -17.50 -3.90 7.86
CA LEU A 18 -18.60 -3.05 7.38
C LEU A 18 -18.52 -1.58 7.84
N LEU A 19 -17.33 -1.12 8.26
CA LEU A 19 -16.99 0.31 8.30
C LEU A 19 -16.21 0.78 7.06
N VAL A 20 -16.36 0.07 5.93
CA VAL A 20 -15.97 0.55 4.60
C VAL A 20 -16.97 1.62 4.13
N ALA A 21 -16.84 2.86 4.64
CA ALA A 21 -17.72 3.97 4.27
C ALA A 21 -17.11 5.38 4.48
N SER A 22 -15.95 5.66 3.88
CA SER A 22 -15.59 7.02 3.48
C SER A 22 -14.69 7.04 2.25
N ALA A 23 -15.28 6.74 1.09
CA ALA A 23 -14.70 7.13 -0.19
C ALA A 23 -14.79 8.67 -0.32
N THR A 24 -13.89 9.40 0.35
CA THR A 24 -13.68 10.83 0.12
C THR A 24 -12.84 11.02 -1.13
N GLY A 25 -13.40 10.62 -2.28
CA GLY A 25 -12.86 10.97 -3.59
C GLY A 25 -13.06 12.47 -3.82
N ALA A 26 -11.96 13.22 -3.81
CA ALA A 26 -11.91 14.61 -4.27
C ALA A 26 -10.46 15.03 -4.52
N ALA A 27 -9.95 14.72 -5.71
CA ALA A 27 -8.85 15.42 -6.37
C ALA A 27 -8.83 15.02 -7.86
N ALA A 28 -9.40 15.86 -8.72
CA ALA A 28 -9.22 15.81 -10.16
C ALA A 28 -8.99 17.26 -10.62
N ASP A 29 -7.82 17.48 -11.21
CA ASP A 29 -7.30 18.66 -11.94
C ASP A 29 -5.85 18.23 -12.29
N GLY A 30 -5.43 17.99 -13.53
CA GLY A 30 -6.03 18.08 -14.89
C GLY A 30 -4.90 18.42 -15.88
N SER A 31 -4.89 18.02 -17.17
CA SER A 31 -5.92 17.39 -18.02
C SER A 31 -5.65 15.92 -18.48
N LEU A 32 -6.26 15.44 -19.58
CA LEU A 32 -6.24 14.05 -20.10
C LEU A 32 -6.94 14.00 -21.50
N GLU A 33 -6.25 13.77 -22.63
CA GLU A 33 -6.88 13.66 -23.98
C GLU A 33 -6.35 12.51 -24.88
N THR A 34 -7.00 12.22 -26.02
CA THR A 34 -6.71 11.00 -26.82
C THR A 34 -7.24 11.05 -28.26
N SER A 35 -6.45 10.58 -29.23
CA SER A 35 -6.67 10.70 -30.69
C SER A 35 -6.69 9.36 -31.43
N ASP A 36 -6.97 9.38 -32.74
CA ASP A 36 -8.11 8.79 -33.47
C ASP A 36 -8.29 7.23 -33.49
N ASN A 37 -8.13 6.57 -32.34
CA ASN A 37 -9.01 5.51 -31.77
C ASN A 37 -10.03 4.74 -32.69
N TYR A 38 -9.65 3.64 -33.37
CA TYR A 38 -10.60 2.71 -34.05
C TYR A 38 -10.46 1.21 -33.71
N GLY A 39 -11.16 0.76 -32.67
CA GLY A 39 -11.38 -0.65 -32.35
C GLY A 39 -12.21 -0.87 -31.09
N ILE A 40 -11.95 -1.93 -30.30
CA ILE A 40 -12.62 -2.18 -29.02
C ILE A 40 -11.70 -1.72 -27.88
N ALA A 41 -12.22 -0.86 -27.00
CA ALA A 41 -11.55 -0.41 -25.76
C ALA A 41 -10.20 0.31 -25.95
N ASN A 42 -10.07 1.07 -27.05
CA ASN A 42 -8.93 1.96 -27.35
C ASN A 42 -9.01 3.29 -26.57
N GLY A 43 -7.86 3.95 -26.38
CA GLY A 43 -7.76 5.30 -25.80
C GLY A 43 -8.22 5.37 -24.34
N ALA A 44 -8.05 4.26 -23.60
CA ALA A 44 -8.64 4.10 -22.29
C ALA A 44 -7.76 4.74 -21.20
N GLN A 45 -8.12 5.96 -20.81
CA GLN A 45 -7.44 6.68 -19.74
C GLN A 45 -8.11 6.46 -18.38
N VAL A 46 -7.31 6.13 -17.36
CA VAL A 46 -7.80 5.72 -16.03
C VAL A 46 -7.00 6.40 -14.93
N VAL A 47 -7.61 7.36 -14.24
CA VAL A 47 -7.12 7.87 -12.94
C VAL A 47 -7.99 7.28 -11.83
N ALA A 48 -7.43 6.35 -11.05
CA ALA A 48 -8.17 5.55 -10.09
C ALA A 48 -7.41 5.38 -8.75
N PRO A 49 -7.49 6.35 -7.82
CA PRO A 49 -6.96 6.18 -6.48
C PRO A 49 -7.76 5.12 -5.70
N ILE A 50 -7.08 4.07 -5.26
CA ILE A 50 -7.64 2.97 -4.46
C ILE A 50 -7.09 3.08 -3.04
N GLN A 51 -7.98 3.28 -2.06
CA GLN A 51 -7.62 3.31 -0.65
C GLN A 51 -8.46 2.29 0.13
N VAL A 52 -7.78 1.35 0.80
CA VAL A 52 -8.40 0.31 1.64
C VAL A 52 -7.70 0.27 3.00
N PRO A 53 -7.92 1.26 3.87
CA PRO A 53 -7.42 1.22 5.24
C PRO A 53 -8.13 0.11 6.04
N ILE A 54 -7.34 -0.74 6.69
CA ILE A 54 -7.81 -1.84 7.55
C ILE A 54 -7.24 -1.62 8.96
N ASN A 55 -8.12 -1.53 9.95
CA ASN A 55 -7.76 -1.40 11.36
C ASN A 55 -8.47 -2.49 12.19
N VAL A 56 -7.71 -3.33 12.87
CA VAL A 56 -8.17 -4.39 13.77
C VAL A 56 -7.57 -4.15 15.13
N CYS A 57 -8.34 -3.46 15.99
CA CYS A 57 -7.82 -2.77 17.16
C CYS A 57 -8.58 -3.19 18.42
N GLY A 58 -7.87 -3.61 19.48
CA GLY A 58 -8.47 -3.73 20.81
C GLY A 58 -9.57 -4.79 20.94
N ASN A 59 -9.57 -5.83 20.11
CA ASN A 59 -10.56 -6.90 20.19
C ASN A 59 -10.16 -7.90 21.29
N ALA A 60 -11.03 -8.11 22.28
CA ALA A 60 -10.86 -9.11 23.34
C ALA A 60 -11.86 -10.27 23.17
N VAL A 61 -11.39 -11.51 23.27
CA VAL A 61 -12.23 -12.73 23.28
C VAL A 61 -11.78 -13.68 24.40
N GLY A 62 -12.47 -13.65 25.53
CA GLY A 62 -12.29 -14.60 26.63
C GLY A 62 -13.27 -15.78 26.57
N VAL A 63 -12.77 -17.01 26.72
CA VAL A 63 -13.57 -18.24 26.84
C VAL A 63 -13.06 -19.05 28.03
N LEU A 64 -13.77 -18.98 29.15
CA LEU A 64 -13.39 -19.61 30.43
C LEU A 64 -12.07 -19.06 31.05
N GLY A 65 -11.64 -17.88 30.63
CA GLY A 65 -10.52 -17.09 31.15
C GLY A 65 -10.67 -15.63 30.68
N ASP A 66 -9.82 -14.73 31.17
CA ASP A 66 -9.99 -13.30 30.99
C ASP A 66 -9.15 -12.75 29.80
N ALA A 67 -9.68 -11.72 29.13
CA ALA A 67 -9.04 -11.11 27.97
C ALA A 67 -9.18 -9.59 28.04
N GLU A 68 -8.07 -8.87 28.17
CA GLU A 68 -8.01 -7.41 28.18
C GLU A 68 -7.27 -6.90 26.94
N ALA A 69 -7.84 -5.90 26.28
CA ALA A 69 -7.36 -5.42 24.99
C ALA A 69 -7.45 -3.89 24.92
N GLY A 70 -6.35 -3.24 24.55
CA GLY A 70 -6.21 -1.78 24.55
C GLY A 70 -5.35 -1.30 23.39
N CYS A 71 -5.86 -0.35 22.63
CA CYS A 71 -5.15 0.23 21.49
C CYS A 71 -5.52 1.72 21.32
N LYS A 72 -4.69 2.48 20.60
CA LYS A 72 -5.15 3.73 19.96
C LYS A 72 -5.65 3.47 18.54
N GLY A 73 -4.93 2.59 17.85
CA GLY A 73 -5.11 2.28 16.44
C GLY A 73 -4.61 3.41 15.54
N GLY A 74 -4.46 3.06 14.28
CA GLY A 74 -4.20 3.99 13.21
C GLY A 74 -4.04 3.22 11.91
N SER A 75 -5.02 3.30 11.02
CA SER A 75 -4.85 2.92 9.63
C SER A 75 -5.27 4.13 8.81
N GLU A 76 -4.29 4.86 8.28
CA GLU A 76 -4.51 6.11 7.54
C GLU A 76 -3.95 5.98 6.13
N ALA A 77 -4.82 6.17 5.15
CA ALA A 77 -4.48 6.24 3.73
C ALA A 77 -4.73 7.68 3.28
N THR A 78 -3.69 8.38 2.84
CA THR A 78 -3.80 9.77 2.36
C THR A 78 -3.21 9.98 0.97
N ILE A 79 -4.03 10.51 0.07
CA ILE A 79 -3.67 11.06 -1.25
C ILE A 79 -4.24 12.48 -1.35
N LYS A 80 -3.47 13.48 -1.81
CA LYS A 80 -4.01 14.79 -2.25
C LYS A 80 -3.20 15.46 -3.38
N SER A 81 -3.93 15.86 -4.43
CA SER A 81 -3.64 16.94 -5.38
C SER A 81 -4.83 17.93 -5.35
N GLY A 82 -4.75 19.15 -5.88
CA GLY A 82 -3.58 19.84 -6.41
C GLY A 82 -3.73 21.36 -6.27
N GLY A 83 -2.90 22.08 -7.02
CA GLY A 83 -3.02 23.52 -7.26
C GLY A 83 -2.49 23.87 -8.64
N HIS A 84 -2.74 22.99 -9.63
CA HIS A 84 -2.21 22.91 -10.99
C HIS A 84 -0.83 22.21 -11.13
N ASP A 85 -0.63 21.16 -11.95
CA ASP A 85 -1.52 20.40 -12.88
C ASP A 85 -1.04 18.91 -13.05
N LEU A 86 -1.81 18.07 -13.76
CA LEU A 86 -1.63 16.62 -14.03
C LEU A 86 -2.21 16.28 -15.43
N GLU A 87 -1.41 16.22 -16.51
CA GLU A 87 -1.91 15.98 -17.89
C GLU A 87 -1.62 14.55 -18.42
N LEU A 88 -2.37 14.05 -19.42
CA LEU A 88 -2.06 12.79 -20.12
C LEU A 88 -2.63 12.75 -21.56
N GLU A 89 -1.85 12.67 -22.64
CA GLU A 89 -2.37 12.57 -24.03
C GLU A 89 -2.08 11.23 -24.77
N SER A 90 -2.87 10.82 -25.78
CA SER A 90 -2.85 9.42 -26.31
C SER A 90 -3.38 9.21 -27.74
N GLU A 91 -2.54 9.17 -28.77
CA GLU A 91 -2.89 9.50 -30.16
C GLU A 91 -2.85 8.33 -31.19
N ASP A 92 -3.56 8.55 -32.30
CA ASP A 92 -4.07 7.74 -33.43
C ASP A 92 -4.28 6.20 -33.38
N ASN A 93 -4.18 5.56 -32.22
CA ASN A 93 -4.86 4.32 -31.77
C ASN A 93 -5.79 3.51 -32.74
N TYR A 94 -5.38 2.49 -33.53
CA TYR A 94 -6.27 1.55 -34.25
C TYR A 94 -6.23 0.11 -33.71
N GLY A 95 -7.38 -0.56 -33.59
CA GLY A 95 -7.50 -1.95 -33.15
C GLY A 95 -7.81 -2.12 -31.66
N ILE A 96 -7.57 -3.30 -31.08
CA ILE A 96 -8.23 -3.69 -29.82
C ILE A 96 -7.33 -3.40 -28.60
N ALA A 97 -7.57 -2.21 -28.03
CA ALA A 97 -7.16 -1.76 -26.70
C ALA A 97 -5.68 -1.36 -26.57
N ASN A 98 -5.30 -0.33 -27.34
CA ASN A 98 -4.04 0.42 -27.34
C ASN A 98 -4.27 1.82 -26.71
N GLY A 99 -3.20 2.56 -26.43
CA GLY A 99 -3.26 3.92 -25.89
C GLY A 99 -3.84 3.97 -24.48
N ILE A 100 -3.62 2.89 -23.71
CA ILE A 100 -4.18 2.75 -22.36
C ILE A 100 -3.24 3.40 -21.37
N GLN A 101 -3.69 4.47 -20.73
CA GLN A 101 -2.91 5.16 -19.72
C GLN A 101 -3.58 5.02 -18.36
N ALA A 102 -2.80 4.63 -17.35
CA ALA A 102 -3.33 4.27 -16.04
C ALA A 102 -2.50 4.87 -14.91
N VAL A 103 -3.07 5.83 -14.18
CA VAL A 103 -2.54 6.34 -12.92
C VAL A 103 -3.38 5.76 -11.78
N ILE A 104 -2.85 4.73 -11.13
CA ILE A 104 -3.56 3.93 -10.12
C ILE A 104 -2.75 3.89 -8.81
N PRO A 105 -2.80 4.94 -7.97
CA PRO A 105 -2.25 4.87 -6.63
C PRO A 105 -3.05 3.88 -5.78
N VAL A 106 -2.37 2.89 -5.20
CA VAL A 106 -2.97 1.85 -4.35
C VAL A 106 -2.42 1.98 -2.94
N GLN A 107 -3.27 2.30 -1.97
CA GLN A 107 -2.94 2.36 -0.56
C GLN A 107 -3.75 1.34 0.22
N VAL A 108 -3.08 0.36 0.83
CA VAL A 108 -3.70 -0.66 1.70
C VAL A 108 -2.95 -0.72 3.03
N PRO A 109 -3.05 0.33 3.88
CA PRO A 109 -2.48 0.30 5.22
C PRO A 109 -3.26 -0.67 6.11
N VAL A 110 -2.55 -1.61 6.73
CA VAL A 110 -3.11 -2.61 7.65
C VAL A 110 -2.52 -2.40 9.04
N ASP A 111 -3.38 -2.21 10.04
CA ASP A 111 -3.06 -2.13 11.46
C ASP A 111 -3.79 -3.25 12.21
N VAL A 112 -3.04 -4.13 12.89
CA VAL A 112 -3.55 -5.24 13.71
C VAL A 112 -2.93 -5.13 15.09
N CYS A 113 -3.65 -4.48 16.00
CA CYS A 113 -3.04 -3.86 17.16
C CYS A 113 -3.79 -4.18 18.47
N GLY A 114 -3.08 -4.69 19.46
CA GLY A 114 -3.61 -4.82 20.83
C GLY A 114 -4.81 -5.77 20.93
N ASN A 115 -4.86 -6.85 20.14
CA ASN A 115 -5.95 -7.83 20.20
C ASN A 115 -5.59 -8.99 21.14
N ALA A 116 -6.54 -9.39 21.99
CA ALA A 116 -6.38 -10.46 22.98
C ALA A 116 -7.37 -11.62 22.73
N VAL A 117 -6.88 -12.85 22.76
CA VAL A 117 -7.73 -14.06 22.72
C VAL A 117 -7.30 -15.01 23.83
N ALA A 118 -8.23 -15.36 24.72
CA ALA A 118 -7.97 -16.19 25.88
C ALA A 118 -8.91 -17.39 25.94
N VAL A 119 -8.36 -18.59 26.15
CA VAL A 119 -9.13 -19.83 26.31
C VAL A 119 -8.62 -20.58 27.55
N ALA A 120 -9.36 -20.51 28.65
CA ALA A 120 -9.02 -21.13 29.94
C ALA A 120 -7.68 -20.70 30.59
N GLY A 121 -7.20 -19.51 30.24
CA GLY A 121 -6.06 -18.76 30.83
C GLY A 121 -6.27 -17.28 30.50
N ASP A 122 -5.28 -16.41 30.77
CA ASP A 122 -5.49 -14.95 30.69
C ASP A 122 -4.65 -14.26 29.61
N ALA A 123 -5.20 -13.28 28.89
CA ALA A 123 -4.50 -12.54 27.84
C ALA A 123 -4.65 -11.01 27.98
N GLU A 124 -3.54 -10.28 28.09
CA GLU A 124 -3.50 -8.82 28.08
C GLU A 124 -2.75 -8.30 26.85
N ALA A 125 -3.40 -7.44 26.06
CA ALA A 125 -2.87 -6.92 24.81
C ALA A 125 -2.94 -5.38 24.77
N GLY A 126 -1.80 -4.72 24.64
CA GLY A 126 -1.65 -3.28 24.73
C GLY A 126 -0.80 -2.69 23.62
N CYS A 127 -1.35 -1.72 22.87
CA CYS A 127 -0.58 -1.05 21.83
C CYS A 127 -0.89 0.45 21.64
N LYS A 128 -0.05 1.15 20.86
CA LYS A 128 -0.49 2.39 20.20
C LYS A 128 -0.99 2.08 18.79
N GLY A 129 -0.16 1.43 17.98
CA GLY A 129 -0.45 1.15 16.57
C GLY A 129 -0.14 2.34 15.67
N GLY A 130 -0.25 2.09 14.36
CA GLY A 130 -0.02 3.08 13.33
C GLY A 130 0.47 2.44 12.04
N SER A 131 -0.38 2.42 11.04
CA SER A 131 -0.11 2.03 9.67
C SER A 131 -0.52 3.20 8.77
N GLU A 132 0.45 3.96 8.28
CA GLU A 132 0.22 5.18 7.50
C GLU A 132 0.80 5.04 6.09
N ALA A 133 -0.04 5.25 5.08
CA ALA A 133 0.36 5.40 3.69
C ALA A 133 0.02 6.83 3.24
N THR A 134 1.04 7.65 2.92
CA THR A 134 0.83 9.08 2.58
C THR A 134 1.58 9.52 1.32
N LEU A 135 0.82 10.15 0.41
CA LEU A 135 1.20 10.71 -0.90
C LEU A 135 0.56 12.11 -1.08
N LYS A 136 1.32 13.20 -1.29
CA LYS A 136 0.76 14.56 -1.51
C LYS A 136 1.66 15.43 -2.40
N ARG A 137 1.07 16.24 -3.31
CA ARG A 137 1.74 17.20 -4.22
C ARG A 137 0.98 18.53 -4.39
N ALA A 138 1.71 19.63 -4.63
CA ALA A 138 1.28 20.95 -5.16
C ALA A 138 2.30 22.06 -4.84
N ALA A 139 2.85 22.75 -5.85
CA ALA A 139 2.67 24.21 -6.08
C ALA A 139 3.64 24.83 -7.13
N HIS A 140 3.17 24.85 -8.38
CA HIS A 140 3.42 25.85 -9.45
C HIS A 140 4.79 25.90 -10.16
N GLY A 141 4.83 25.42 -11.41
CA GLY A 141 5.91 25.76 -12.34
C GLY A 141 5.97 25.07 -13.72
N SER A 142 5.01 24.21 -14.09
CA SER A 142 5.09 23.14 -15.13
C SER A 142 5.67 21.82 -14.57
N PRO A 143 5.28 20.65 -15.11
CA PRO A 143 4.16 19.87 -14.55
C PRO A 143 4.51 18.91 -13.39
N GLU A 144 3.47 18.54 -12.62
CA GLU A 144 3.57 17.73 -11.40
C GLU A 144 3.12 16.26 -11.57
N LEU A 145 2.65 15.85 -12.75
CA LEU A 145 2.74 14.49 -13.36
C LEU A 145 2.13 14.54 -14.78
N GLU A 146 2.85 14.16 -15.83
CA GLU A 146 2.36 14.22 -17.22
C GLU A 146 2.59 12.89 -17.99
N LEU A 147 1.74 12.50 -18.95
CA LEU A 147 1.98 11.29 -19.78
C LEU A 147 1.41 11.40 -21.22
N GLU A 148 2.23 11.51 -22.25
CA GLU A 148 1.79 11.43 -23.66
C GLU A 148 2.04 10.05 -24.33
N SER A 149 1.35 9.77 -25.43
CA SER A 149 1.39 8.51 -26.18
C SER A 149 0.86 8.78 -27.58
N GLU A 150 1.43 8.25 -28.67
CA GLU A 150 1.11 8.74 -30.02
C GLU A 150 1.12 7.67 -31.13
N ASP A 151 0.34 7.95 -32.18
CA ASP A 151 0.03 7.17 -33.39
C ASP A 151 0.05 5.63 -33.27
N ASN A 152 -0.77 5.07 -32.37
CA ASN A 152 -0.78 3.65 -32.00
C ASN A 152 -1.62 2.72 -32.92
N TYR A 153 -1.16 1.60 -33.53
CA TYR A 153 -2.05 0.77 -34.42
C TYR A 153 -1.83 -0.76 -34.34
N GLY A 154 -2.62 -1.46 -33.51
CA GLY A 154 -2.86 -2.91 -33.60
C GLY A 154 -3.62 -3.50 -32.39
N ILE A 155 -2.92 -4.03 -31.39
CA ILE A 155 -3.48 -4.52 -30.11
C ILE A 155 -2.52 -4.12 -28.99
N ALA A 156 -2.96 -3.38 -27.97
CA ALA A 156 -2.18 -3.17 -26.75
C ALA A 156 -0.82 -2.48 -26.89
N ASN A 157 -0.63 -1.53 -27.82
CA ASN A 157 0.52 -0.60 -27.81
C ASN A 157 0.23 0.65 -26.95
N GLY A 158 1.27 1.45 -26.67
CA GLY A 158 1.12 2.75 -25.99
C GLY A 158 0.46 2.60 -24.63
N ILE A 159 0.82 1.52 -23.91
CA ILE A 159 0.26 1.25 -22.59
C ILE A 159 1.21 1.79 -21.55
N GLN A 160 0.79 2.83 -20.85
CA GLN A 160 1.56 3.45 -19.79
C GLN A 160 0.84 3.27 -18.45
N ALA A 161 1.59 2.88 -17.42
CA ALA A 161 1.03 2.56 -16.12
C ALA A 161 1.90 3.11 -14.98
N VAL A 162 1.38 4.10 -14.26
CA VAL A 162 1.96 4.64 -13.02
C VAL A 162 1.15 4.09 -11.84
N ILE A 163 1.69 3.08 -11.17
CA ILE A 163 0.99 2.31 -10.12
C ILE A 163 1.83 2.32 -8.84
N PRO A 164 1.84 3.41 -8.06
CA PRO A 164 2.49 3.42 -6.76
C PRO A 164 1.65 2.59 -5.77
N VAL A 165 2.27 1.54 -5.21
CA VAL A 165 1.65 0.62 -4.26
C VAL A 165 2.25 0.84 -2.88
N GLN A 166 1.44 1.30 -1.93
CA GLN A 166 1.82 1.48 -0.53
C GLN A 166 0.96 0.56 0.35
N GLY A 167 1.57 -0.49 0.89
CA GLY A 167 0.91 -1.46 1.76
C GLY A 167 1.65 -1.61 3.09
N PRO A 168 1.72 -0.56 3.93
CA PRO A 168 2.30 -0.70 5.27
C PRO A 168 1.47 -1.68 6.09
N VAL A 169 2.16 -2.58 6.80
CA VAL A 169 1.55 -3.56 7.71
C VAL A 169 2.15 -3.39 9.10
N ASP A 170 1.30 -3.16 10.10
CA ASP A 170 1.65 -3.19 11.52
C ASP A 170 0.87 -4.32 12.22
N VAL A 171 1.60 -5.22 12.89
CA VAL A 171 1.06 -6.32 13.71
C VAL A 171 1.71 -6.22 15.09
N CYS A 172 1.05 -5.51 15.98
CA CYS A 172 1.67 -4.92 17.17
C CYS A 172 0.92 -5.29 18.46
N GLY A 173 1.59 -5.94 19.40
CA GLY A 173 1.06 -6.13 20.76
C GLY A 173 -0.15 -7.06 20.84
N ASN A 174 -0.25 -8.10 20.01
CA ASN A 174 -1.37 -9.05 20.07
C ASN A 174 -1.03 -10.23 20.99
N ALA A 175 -1.98 -10.64 21.83
CA ALA A 175 -1.84 -11.73 22.80
C ALA A 175 -2.80 -12.90 22.50
N VAL A 176 -2.30 -14.14 22.60
CA VAL A 176 -3.12 -15.36 22.51
C VAL A 176 -2.75 -16.32 23.63
N ALA A 177 -3.71 -16.60 24.52
CA ALA A 177 -3.58 -17.48 25.67
C ALA A 177 -4.47 -18.73 25.52
N VAL A 178 -3.90 -19.91 25.77
CA VAL A 178 -4.64 -21.18 25.83
C VAL A 178 -4.15 -22.00 27.03
N ALA A 179 -4.91 -21.95 28.12
CA ALA A 179 -4.62 -22.63 29.39
C ALA A 179 -3.24 -22.31 30.01
N GLY A 180 -2.79 -21.08 29.81
CA GLY A 180 -1.63 -20.38 30.36
C GLY A 180 -1.76 -18.89 29.98
N ASP A 181 -0.79 -18.05 30.31
CA ASP A 181 -1.00 -16.59 30.23
C ASP A 181 -0.22 -15.92 29.07
N ALA A 182 -0.70 -14.76 28.59
CA ALA A 182 -0.04 -14.01 27.51
C ALA A 182 -0.16 -12.48 27.67
N GLU A 183 0.95 -11.78 27.88
CA GLU A 183 1.03 -10.32 27.96
C GLU A 183 1.80 -9.75 26.74
N ALA A 184 1.18 -8.83 26.00
CA ALA A 184 1.71 -8.28 24.75
C ALA A 184 1.66 -6.74 24.74
N GLY A 185 2.84 -6.11 24.69
CA GLY A 185 2.99 -4.65 24.77
C GLY A 185 3.81 -4.08 23.62
N CYS A 186 3.23 -3.18 22.80
CA CYS A 186 3.93 -2.65 21.63
C CYS A 186 3.64 -1.16 21.33
N LYS A 187 4.64 -0.39 20.87
CA LYS A 187 4.37 0.98 20.38
C LYS A 187 3.87 0.96 18.94
N GLY A 188 4.50 0.18 18.06
CA GLY A 188 4.07 0.01 16.68
C GLY A 188 4.49 1.18 15.78
N GLY A 189 4.07 1.09 14.52
CA GLY A 189 4.48 1.99 13.45
C GLY A 189 4.91 1.22 12.20
N SER A 190 4.17 1.44 11.12
CA SER A 190 4.52 1.08 9.75
C SER A 190 4.18 2.27 8.85
N GLU A 191 5.17 2.98 8.32
CA GLU A 191 4.96 4.19 7.51
C GLU A 191 5.52 4.00 6.09
N ALA A 192 4.66 4.13 5.08
CA ALA A 192 5.03 4.21 3.68
C ALA A 192 4.86 5.65 3.18
N THR A 193 5.97 6.32 2.84
CA THR A 193 5.95 7.72 2.43
C THR A 193 6.49 7.95 1.04
N LEU A 194 5.80 8.85 0.34
CA LEU A 194 6.26 9.50 -0.87
C LEU A 194 5.97 11.02 -0.72
N LYS A 195 7.02 11.78 -0.38
CA LYS A 195 6.99 13.21 0.02
C LYS A 195 8.19 13.94 -0.65
N ARG A 196 8.02 15.11 -1.29
CA ARG A 196 9.09 15.84 -2.05
C ARG A 196 9.27 17.32 -1.65
N ALA A 197 10.32 17.99 -2.16
CA ALA A 197 10.69 19.38 -1.89
C ALA A 197 11.32 20.16 -3.09
N GLY A 198 10.48 20.78 -3.93
CA GLY A 198 10.71 22.10 -4.56
C GLY A 198 11.69 22.30 -5.74
N HIS A 199 11.10 22.46 -6.96
CA HIS A 199 11.49 23.29 -8.14
C HIS A 199 12.90 23.17 -8.78
N LYS A 200 13.04 23.01 -10.11
CA LYS A 200 12.20 23.48 -11.25
C LYS A 200 12.15 22.47 -12.42
N SER A 201 10.95 22.07 -12.86
CA SER A 201 10.65 21.18 -14.02
C SER A 201 11.11 19.72 -13.92
N PRO A 202 10.40 18.79 -14.61
CA PRO A 202 9.11 18.24 -14.20
C PRO A 202 9.28 17.00 -13.31
N GLU A 203 8.17 16.51 -12.76
CA GLU A 203 8.20 15.73 -11.52
C GLU A 203 7.67 14.28 -11.58
N LEU A 204 7.03 13.90 -12.69
CA LEU A 204 7.09 12.55 -13.29
C LEU A 204 6.42 12.68 -14.67
N GLU A 205 7.11 12.40 -15.76
CA GLU A 205 6.63 12.60 -17.14
C GLU A 205 6.81 11.30 -17.96
N LEU A 206 5.92 10.94 -18.89
CA LEU A 206 6.10 9.77 -19.77
C LEU A 206 5.49 9.97 -21.17
N GLU A 207 6.28 10.06 -22.24
CA GLU A 207 5.82 10.10 -23.65
C GLU A 207 6.01 8.74 -24.37
N THR A 208 5.25 8.43 -25.43
CA THR A 208 5.52 7.33 -26.39
C THR A 208 5.03 7.71 -27.77
N GLU A 209 5.68 7.33 -28.87
CA GLU A 209 5.33 7.92 -30.18
C GLU A 209 5.33 6.89 -31.33
N ASP A 210 4.45 7.11 -32.32
CA ASP A 210 4.29 6.35 -33.57
C ASP A 210 4.11 4.81 -33.46
N ASN A 211 3.16 4.32 -32.64
CA ASN A 211 3.09 2.95 -32.09
C ASN A 211 2.26 1.82 -32.82
N TYR A 212 2.58 1.35 -34.05
CA TYR A 212 1.77 0.36 -34.83
C TYR A 212 2.12 -1.14 -34.62
N GLY A 213 1.56 -1.84 -33.64
CA GLY A 213 1.63 -3.32 -33.64
C GLY A 213 0.91 -4.07 -32.51
N ILE A 214 1.53 -5.10 -31.91
CA ILE A 214 1.01 -5.76 -30.70
C ILE A 214 2.01 -5.68 -29.55
N ALA A 215 1.77 -4.74 -28.64
CA ALA A 215 2.56 -4.42 -27.45
C ALA A 215 3.95 -3.78 -27.69
N ASN A 216 4.00 -2.61 -28.33
CA ASN A 216 5.11 -1.64 -28.19
C ASN A 216 4.73 -0.45 -27.31
N GLY A 217 5.70 0.38 -26.94
CA GLY A 217 5.47 1.59 -26.14
C GLY A 217 4.84 1.24 -24.79
N ILE A 218 5.37 0.22 -24.11
CA ILE A 218 4.83 -0.26 -22.85
C ILE A 218 5.71 0.24 -21.71
N GLN A 219 5.20 1.24 -21.00
CA GLN A 219 5.91 1.86 -19.90
C GLN A 219 5.21 1.57 -18.58
N GLY A 220 5.98 1.22 -17.56
CA GLY A 220 5.45 0.86 -16.24
C GLY A 220 6.31 1.40 -15.12
N VAL A 221 5.78 2.34 -14.35
CA VAL A 221 6.40 2.88 -13.14
C VAL A 221 5.60 2.38 -11.94
N ILE A 222 6.12 1.34 -11.27
CA ILE A 222 5.42 0.58 -10.23
C ILE A 222 6.27 0.56 -8.95
N PRO A 223 6.43 1.69 -8.24
CA PRO A 223 7.12 1.71 -6.97
C PRO A 223 6.27 1.01 -5.90
N VAL A 224 6.87 0.05 -5.20
CA VAL A 224 6.20 -0.75 -4.18
C VAL A 224 6.84 -0.50 -2.82
N GLN A 225 6.07 0.01 -1.86
CA GLN A 225 6.44 0.22 -0.47
C GLN A 225 5.57 -0.65 0.42
N VAL A 226 6.12 -1.75 0.94
CA VAL A 226 5.44 -2.66 1.87
C VAL A 226 6.32 -2.81 3.12
N PRO A 227 6.42 -1.76 3.95
CA PRO A 227 7.04 -1.88 5.27
C PRO A 227 6.19 -2.82 6.14
N VAL A 228 6.85 -3.74 6.86
CA VAL A 228 6.18 -4.74 7.70
C VAL A 228 6.79 -4.70 9.10
N ASN A 229 5.97 -4.32 10.09
CA ASN A 229 6.31 -4.40 11.51
C ASN A 229 5.49 -5.55 12.15
N VAL A 230 6.16 -6.53 12.74
CA VAL A 230 5.55 -7.60 13.54
C VAL A 230 6.25 -7.62 14.89
N CYS A 231 5.68 -6.91 15.87
CA CYS A 231 6.40 -6.61 17.10
C CYS A 231 5.58 -6.79 18.38
N GLY A 232 6.20 -7.33 19.42
CA GLY A 232 5.58 -7.43 20.75
C GLY A 232 4.39 -8.39 20.81
N ASN A 233 4.30 -9.40 19.94
CA ASN A 233 3.19 -10.36 19.97
C ASN A 233 3.51 -11.57 20.87
N ALA A 234 2.57 -11.96 21.72
CA ALA A 234 2.70 -13.06 22.68
C ALA A 234 1.74 -14.22 22.36
N VAL A 235 2.23 -15.46 22.48
CA VAL A 235 1.40 -16.67 22.39
C VAL A 235 1.75 -17.63 23.52
N GLY A 236 0.88 -17.76 24.52
CA GLY A 236 0.99 -18.71 25.64
C GLY A 236 0.10 -19.93 25.42
N VAL A 237 0.67 -21.13 25.42
CA VAL A 237 -0.08 -22.40 25.37
C VAL A 237 0.42 -23.33 26.47
N LEU A 238 -0.41 -23.53 27.51
CA LEU A 238 -0.04 -24.28 28.72
C LEU A 238 1.17 -23.70 29.48
N GLY A 239 1.42 -22.40 29.33
CA GLY A 239 2.51 -21.64 29.93
C GLY A 239 2.52 -20.21 29.44
N ASP A 240 3.47 -19.41 29.93
CA ASP A 240 3.32 -17.97 30.04
C ASP A 240 4.22 -17.23 29.03
N ALA A 241 3.67 -16.24 28.31
CA ALA A 241 4.38 -15.50 27.26
C ALA A 241 4.31 -13.98 27.47
N GLU A 242 5.46 -13.32 27.65
CA GLU A 242 5.58 -11.86 27.77
C GLU A 242 6.33 -11.28 26.56
N ALA A 243 5.71 -10.36 25.83
CA ALA A 243 6.25 -9.81 24.59
C ALA A 243 6.23 -8.27 24.60
N GLY A 244 7.41 -7.65 24.51
CA GLY A 244 7.59 -6.19 24.60
C GLY A 244 8.32 -5.62 23.39
N CYS A 245 7.76 -4.62 22.72
CA CYS A 245 8.44 -3.95 21.61
C CYS A 245 8.19 -2.43 21.50
N LYS A 246 9.18 -1.68 21.01
CA LYS A 246 8.93 -0.34 20.44
C LYS A 246 8.51 -0.48 18.98
N GLY A 247 9.36 -1.05 18.14
CA GLY A 247 9.02 -1.42 16.77
C GLY A 247 9.16 -0.24 15.81
N GLY A 248 8.96 -0.52 14.54
CA GLY A 248 8.98 0.46 13.46
C GLY A 248 9.38 -0.18 12.14
N SER A 249 8.59 0.05 11.09
CA SER A 249 8.99 -0.24 9.72
C SER A 249 8.71 0.97 8.82
N GLU A 250 9.76 1.53 8.24
CA GLU A 250 9.70 2.82 7.54
C GLU A 250 10.21 2.66 6.10
N ALA A 251 9.36 2.97 5.13
CA ALA A 251 9.70 2.97 3.70
C ALA A 251 9.64 4.40 3.18
N HIS A 252 10.82 4.93 2.82
CA HIS A 252 11.00 6.28 2.34
C HIS A 252 11.50 6.26 0.88
N LEU A 253 10.74 6.87 -0.02
CA LEU A 253 11.25 7.38 -1.28
C LEU A 253 11.55 8.87 -1.07
N HIS A 254 12.82 9.23 -1.12
CA HIS A 254 13.31 10.60 -0.95
C HIS A 254 14.35 10.89 -2.02
N HIS A 255 14.07 11.91 -2.84
CA HIS A 255 14.91 12.27 -3.99
C HIS A 255 15.50 13.67 -3.81
N GLY A 256 16.60 13.99 -4.53
CA GLY A 256 17.34 15.23 -4.33
C GLY A 256 17.97 15.86 -5.60
N LYS A 257 17.63 17.14 -5.83
CA LYS A 257 18.34 18.15 -6.66
C LYS A 257 18.86 17.70 -8.05
N ALA A 258 18.02 17.05 -8.86
CA ALA A 258 18.02 17.07 -10.33
C ALA A 258 16.60 16.65 -10.84
N PRO A 259 16.27 16.59 -12.15
CA PRO A 259 14.93 16.16 -12.58
C PRO A 259 14.77 14.66 -12.33
N GLU A 260 13.54 14.22 -12.01
CA GLU A 260 13.38 13.05 -11.11
C GLU A 260 12.44 11.92 -11.57
N LEU A 261 11.85 11.99 -12.77
CA LEU A 261 11.74 10.87 -13.74
C LEU A 261 10.92 11.30 -14.97
N GLU A 262 11.51 11.33 -16.15
CA GLU A 262 10.85 11.48 -17.47
C GLU A 262 11.06 10.16 -18.27
N LEU A 263 10.11 9.71 -19.09
CA LEU A 263 10.24 8.52 -19.96
C LEU A 263 9.54 8.71 -21.33
N GLU A 264 10.25 9.25 -22.33
CA GLU A 264 9.83 9.25 -23.75
C GLU A 264 10.02 7.86 -24.43
N SER A 265 9.33 7.60 -25.56
CA SER A 265 9.46 6.36 -26.36
C SER A 265 9.01 6.50 -27.83
N GLU A 266 9.81 7.22 -28.63
CA GLU A 266 9.57 7.61 -30.03
C GLU A 266 9.60 6.46 -31.09
N ASP A 267 8.89 6.60 -32.23
CA ASP A 267 8.94 5.81 -33.50
C ASP A 267 8.75 4.24 -33.46
N ASN A 268 7.55 3.66 -33.23
CA ASN A 268 7.40 2.21 -32.91
C ASN A 268 6.38 1.32 -33.67
N TYR A 269 6.77 0.55 -34.70
CA TYR A 269 5.82 -0.33 -35.44
C TYR A 269 6.09 -1.85 -35.24
N GLY A 270 5.50 -2.55 -34.25
CA GLY A 270 5.53 -4.04 -34.24
C GLY A 270 5.29 -4.82 -32.95
N ILE A 271 6.19 -5.75 -32.63
CA ILE A 271 6.12 -6.67 -31.49
C ILE A 271 7.57 -7.00 -31.08
N ALA A 272 8.08 -6.68 -29.89
CA ALA A 272 7.56 -5.80 -28.85
C ALA A 272 8.71 -4.85 -28.46
N ASN A 273 8.53 -3.55 -28.68
CA ASN A 273 9.57 -2.52 -28.61
C ASN A 273 9.17 -1.41 -27.62
N GLY A 274 10.09 -0.53 -27.22
CA GLY A 274 9.78 0.53 -26.25
C GLY A 274 9.25 -0.02 -24.91
N ILE A 275 9.75 -1.17 -24.44
CA ILE A 275 9.33 -1.77 -23.16
C ILE A 275 10.23 -1.27 -22.03
N GLN A 276 9.71 -0.39 -21.18
CA GLN A 276 10.43 0.18 -20.05
C GLN A 276 9.63 -0.08 -18.76
N VAL A 277 10.18 -0.88 -17.84
CA VAL A 277 9.53 -1.14 -16.55
C VAL A 277 10.48 -0.82 -15.41
N VAL A 278 10.07 0.15 -14.59
CA VAL A 278 10.76 0.64 -13.40
C VAL A 278 9.90 0.28 -12.19
N ALA A 279 10.27 -0.79 -11.50
CA ALA A 279 9.56 -1.28 -10.32
C ALA A 279 10.50 -1.36 -9.09
N PRO A 280 10.85 -0.23 -8.47
CA PRO A 280 11.62 -0.22 -7.23
C PRO A 280 10.78 -0.80 -6.09
N ILE A 281 11.34 -1.74 -5.33
CA ILE A 281 10.64 -2.47 -4.27
C ILE A 281 11.34 -2.22 -2.93
N GLN A 282 10.61 -1.62 -1.99
CA GLN A 282 10.99 -1.46 -0.59
C GLN A 282 10.11 -2.37 0.27
N VAL A 283 10.71 -3.40 0.85
CA VAL A 283 10.07 -4.27 1.86
C VAL A 283 11.00 -4.35 3.08
N PRO A 284 11.16 -3.25 3.84
CA PRO A 284 11.78 -3.34 5.16
C PRO A 284 10.88 -4.19 6.06
N VAL A 285 11.48 -5.07 6.86
CA VAL A 285 10.76 -5.98 7.74
C VAL A 285 11.40 -5.97 9.12
N ASP A 286 10.63 -5.56 10.13
CA ASP A 286 10.95 -5.75 11.55
C ASP A 286 10.11 -6.91 12.09
N VAL A 287 10.78 -7.95 12.57
CA VAL A 287 10.16 -9.01 13.37
C VAL A 287 10.96 -9.13 14.65
N SER A 288 10.50 -8.52 15.73
CA SER A 288 11.25 -8.53 16.99
C SER A 288 10.38 -8.44 18.25
N GLY A 289 10.94 -8.83 19.40
CA GLY A 289 10.21 -8.84 20.67
C GLY A 289 8.94 -9.71 20.68
N ASN A 290 8.87 -10.75 19.86
CA ASN A 290 7.72 -11.68 19.85
C ASN A 290 8.05 -12.91 20.70
N ALA A 291 7.12 -13.32 21.56
CA ALA A 291 7.27 -14.46 22.48
C ALA A 291 6.27 -15.58 22.16
N VAL A 292 6.72 -16.83 22.23
CA VAL A 292 5.87 -18.01 22.06
C VAL A 292 6.26 -19.07 23.09
N ALA A 293 5.35 -19.33 24.02
CA ALA A 293 5.47 -20.36 25.06
C ALA A 293 4.59 -21.56 24.73
N VAL A 294 5.17 -22.76 24.82
CA VAL A 294 4.43 -24.03 24.74
C VAL A 294 4.90 -24.93 25.88
N ALA A 295 4.13 -24.97 26.97
CA ALA A 295 4.46 -25.62 28.23
C ALA A 295 5.80 -25.14 28.85
N GLY A 296 5.74 -23.97 29.50
CA GLY A 296 6.87 -23.25 30.09
C GLY A 296 6.77 -21.76 29.78
N ASP A 297 7.84 -21.01 30.04
CA ASP A 297 7.79 -19.53 30.04
C ASP A 297 8.61 -18.96 28.87
N ALA A 298 8.16 -17.85 28.26
CA ALA A 298 8.86 -17.16 27.18
C ALA A 298 8.76 -15.62 27.29
N GLU A 299 9.90 -14.96 27.46
CA GLU A 299 10.00 -13.49 27.53
C GLU A 299 10.76 -12.95 26.31
N ALA A 300 10.28 -11.86 25.68
CA ALA A 300 10.96 -11.23 24.55
C ALA A 300 10.80 -9.70 24.53
N GLU A 301 11.86 -8.96 24.89
CA GLU A 301 11.92 -7.50 24.71
C GLU A 301 12.72 -7.08 23.47
N SER A 302 12.25 -6.07 22.73
CA SER A 302 12.97 -5.45 21.62
C SER A 302 12.76 -3.93 21.50
N LYS A 303 13.73 -3.25 20.88
CA LYS A 303 13.52 -1.89 20.37
C LYS A 303 12.97 -1.87 18.96
N GLY A 304 13.18 -2.93 18.17
CA GLY A 304 12.77 -2.99 16.77
C GLY A 304 13.44 -1.94 15.88
N GLY A 305 12.87 -1.77 14.69
CA GLY A 305 13.31 -0.84 13.65
C GLY A 305 13.77 -1.55 12.38
N SER A 306 13.11 -1.24 11.26
CA SER A 306 13.54 -1.54 9.90
C SER A 306 13.27 -0.32 9.02
N GLU A 307 14.21 0.04 8.15
CA GLU A 307 14.12 1.27 7.35
C GLU A 307 14.66 0.99 5.95
N ALA A 308 13.97 1.47 4.92
CA ALA A 308 14.40 1.39 3.53
C ALA A 308 14.36 2.78 2.88
N HIS A 309 15.49 3.17 2.30
CA HIS A 309 15.63 4.37 1.48
C HIS A 309 15.94 3.97 0.04
N LEU A 310 15.25 4.62 -0.89
CA LEU A 310 15.58 4.62 -2.32
C LEU A 310 15.53 6.06 -2.82
N GLY A 311 16.45 6.36 -3.74
CA GLY A 311 16.61 7.61 -4.47
C GLY A 311 17.66 7.42 -5.55
#